data_AF-U7GDQ4-F1
#
_entry.id   AF-U7GDQ4-F1
#
_cell.length_a   1.000
_cell.length_b   1.000
_cell.length_c   1.000
_cell.angle_alpha   90.00
_cell.angle_beta   90.00
_cell.angle_gamma   90.00
#
_symmetry.space_group_name_H-M   'P 1'
#
loop_
_entity.id
_entity.type
_entity.pdbx_description
1 polymer ?
#
loop_
_entity_poly.entity_id
_entity_poly.type
_entity_poly.pdbx_seq_one_letter_code
_entity_poly.pdbx_strand_id
1 'polypeptide(L)'
;MSPLAEYTISALLIIGGAFTLIGAIGLARLPDFFTRLHGPTKATTLGVGAVMLSSVVYFSSTGQGIGISEILITVFLFLTAPVSANMLAKAAMHIGVKTMDNTRGKPWDQ
;
A
#
# COMPACT_ATOMS: atom_id res chain seq x y z
N MET A 1 -10.24 9.93 25.62
CA MET A 1 -9.49 10.36 24.41
C MET A 1 -9.85 11.81 24.14
N SER A 2 -8.96 12.59 23.51
CA SER A 2 -9.27 13.98 23.15
C SER A 2 -10.05 14.03 21.82
N PRO A 3 -10.94 15.01 21.62
CA PRO A 3 -11.68 15.15 20.35
C PRO A 3 -10.75 15.35 19.15
N LEU A 4 -9.57 15.96 19.36
CA LEU A 4 -8.53 16.09 18.33
C LEU A 4 -8.01 14.72 17.86
N ALA A 5 -7.83 13.77 18.78
CA ALA A 5 -7.38 12.42 18.45
C ALA A 5 -8.44 11.69 17.62
N GLU A 6 -9.72 11.83 17.97
CA GLU A 6 -10.84 11.22 17.23
C GLU A 6 -10.92 11.74 15.79
N TYR A 7 -10.80 13.05 15.58
CA TYR A 7 -10.75 13.63 14.23
C TYR A 7 -9.54 13.14 13.43
N THR A 8 -8.38 13.03 14.08
CA THR A 8 -7.14 12.56 13.44
C THR A 8 -7.27 11.10 13.01
N ILE A 9 -7.77 10.23 13.89
CA ILE A 9 -8.01 8.80 13.60
C ILE A 9 -9.01 8.65 12.46
N SER A 10 -10.12 9.39 12.50
CA SER A 10 -11.16 9.35 11.46
C SER A 10 -10.60 9.76 10.10
N ALA A 11 -9.83 10.85 10.05
CA ALA A 11 -9.18 11.31 8.82
C ALA A 11 -8.20 10.27 8.26
N LEU A 12 -7.36 9.68 9.13
CA LEU A 12 -6.42 8.62 8.73
C LEU A 12 -7.13 7.37 8.19
N LEU A 13 -8.23 6.95 8.81
CA LEU A 13 -9.03 5.81 8.35
C LEU A 13 -9.70 6.08 6.99
N ILE A 14 -10.25 7.28 6.79
CA ILE A 14 -10.84 7.68 5.51
C ILE A 14 -9.78 7.70 4.41
N ILE A 15 -8.62 8.30 4.67
CA ILE A 15 -7.49 8.34 3.73
C ILE A 15 -7.00 6.92 3.44
N GLY A 16 -6.80 6.11 4.48
CA GLY A 16 -6.35 4.72 4.35
C GLY A 16 -7.32 3.87 3.52
N GLY A 17 -8.62 4.00 3.79
CA GLY A 17 -9.68 3.35 3.03
C GLY A 17 -9.72 3.82 1.57
N ALA A 18 -9.60 5.13 1.33
CA ALA A 18 -9.58 5.70 -0.01
C ALA A 18 -8.40 5.17 -0.84
N PHE A 19 -7.18 5.15 -0.29
CA PHE A 19 -6.01 4.58 -0.99
C PHE A 19 -6.13 3.08 -1.23
N THR A 20 -6.70 2.34 -0.28
CA THR A 20 -6.97 0.91 -0.43
C THR A 20 -7.96 0.65 -1.57
N LEU A 21 -9.05 1.43 -1.63
CA LEU A 21 -10.04 1.35 -2.69
C LEU A 21 -9.45 1.75 -4.06
N ILE A 22 -8.73 2.86 -4.13
CA ILE A 22 -8.06 3.32 -5.36
C ILE A 22 -7.06 2.25 -5.84
N GLY A 23 -6.30 1.63 -4.94
CA GLY A 23 -5.37 0.57 -5.30
C GLY A 23 -6.07 -0.70 -5.80
N ALA A 24 -7.21 -1.08 -5.20
CA ALA A 24 -8.04 -2.18 -5.68
C ALA A 24 -8.64 -1.90 -7.06
N ILE A 25 -9.16 -0.69 -7.28
CA ILE A 25 -9.65 -0.24 -8.59
C ILE A 25 -8.51 -0.23 -9.61
N GLY A 26 -7.33 0.25 -9.23
CA GLY A 26 -6.13 0.24 -10.07
C GLY A 26 -5.73 -1.18 -10.47
N LEU A 27 -5.75 -2.13 -9.53
CA LEU A 27 -5.51 -3.54 -9.82
C LEU A 27 -6.58 -4.14 -10.75
N ALA A 28 -7.84 -3.72 -10.64
CA ALA A 28 -8.94 -4.27 -11.44
C ALA A 28 -9.05 -3.65 -12.84
N ARG A 29 -8.68 -2.37 -13.00
CA ARG A 29 -8.96 -1.60 -14.22
C ARG A 29 -7.74 -1.17 -15.03
N LEU A 30 -6.53 -1.20 -14.47
CA LEU A 30 -5.36 -0.79 -15.24
C LEU A 30 -5.03 -1.79 -16.37
N PRO A 31 -4.55 -1.30 -17.52
CA PRO A 31 -4.60 -2.04 -18.78
C PRO A 31 -3.53 -3.13 -18.91
N ASP A 32 -2.40 -3.03 -18.22
CA ASP A 32 -1.30 -3.99 -18.32
C ASP A 32 -0.75 -4.41 -16.95
N PHE A 33 0.03 -5.48 -16.91
CA PHE A 33 0.57 -6.04 -15.66
C PHE A 33 1.40 -5.04 -14.85
N PHE A 34 2.28 -4.27 -15.52
CA PHE A 34 3.19 -3.34 -14.85
C PHE A 34 2.42 -2.13 -14.31
N THR A 35 1.46 -1.61 -15.07
CA THR A 35 0.58 -0.53 -14.59
C THR A 35 -0.29 -1.01 -13.43
N ARG A 36 -0.87 -2.21 -13.51
CA ARG A 36 -1.64 -2.83 -12.42
C ARG A 36 -0.83 -2.96 -11.13
N LEU A 37 0.47 -3.23 -11.21
CA LEU A 37 1.34 -3.38 -10.04
C LEU A 37 1.45 -2.09 -9.20
N HIS A 38 1.23 -0.91 -9.79
CA HIS A 38 1.19 0.35 -9.05
C HIS A 38 -0.04 0.47 -8.13
N GLY A 39 -1.14 -0.22 -8.44
CA GLY A 39 -2.36 -0.17 -7.63
C GLY A 39 -2.15 -0.77 -6.23
N PRO A 40 -1.83 -2.08 -6.12
CA PRO A 40 -1.59 -2.75 -4.85
C PRO A 40 -0.47 -2.12 -4.03
N THR A 41 0.61 -1.66 -4.68
CA THR A 41 1.75 -1.04 -3.97
C THR A 41 1.37 0.28 -3.30
N LYS A 42 0.50 1.10 -3.90
CA LYS A 42 -0.05 2.30 -3.25
C LYS A 42 -1.03 1.97 -2.13
N ALA A 43 -1.87 0.94 -2.32
CA ALA A 43 -2.80 0.49 -1.28
C ALA A 43 -2.07 -0.01 -0.02
N THR A 44 -0.99 -0.78 -0.16
CA THR A 44 -0.26 -1.30 1.00
C THR A 44 0.56 -0.22 1.70
N THR A 45 1.24 0.64 0.95
CA THR A 45 2.10 1.68 1.55
C THR A 45 1.31 2.81 2.20
N LEU A 46 0.38 3.44 1.46
CA LEU A 46 -0.39 4.58 1.96
C LEU A 46 -1.68 4.15 2.65
N GLY A 47 -2.37 3.15 2.09
CA GLY A 47 -3.64 2.66 2.64
C GLY A 47 -3.43 2.00 4.00
N VAL A 48 -2.70 0.89 4.03
CA VAL A 48 -2.43 0.17 5.29
C VAL A 48 -1.54 0.99 6.22
N GLY A 49 -0.59 1.77 5.69
CA GLY A 49 0.22 2.69 6.50
C GLY A 49 -0.62 3.71 7.27
N ALA A 50 -1.62 4.34 6.63
CA ALA A 50 -2.52 5.26 7.32
C ALA A 50 -3.38 4.57 8.39
N VAL A 51 -3.84 3.33 8.12
CA VAL A 51 -4.57 2.53 9.11
C VAL A 51 -3.68 2.20 10.32
N MET A 52 -2.42 1.80 10.10
CA MET A 52 -1.49 1.52 11.20
C MET A 52 -1.19 2.78 12.02
N LEU A 53 -0.98 3.93 11.37
CA LEU A 53 -0.82 5.22 12.07
C LEU A 53 -2.06 5.56 12.91
N SER A 54 -3.26 5.30 12.40
CA SER A 54 -4.51 5.52 13.16
C SER A 54 -4.57 4.64 14.41
N SER A 55 -4.11 3.39 14.33
CA SER A 55 -4.00 2.46 15.46
C SER A 55 -3.04 2.99 16.52
N VAL A 56 -1.86 3.46 16.11
CA VAL A 56 -0.86 4.05 17.02
C VAL A 56 -1.42 5.24 17.77
N VAL A 57 -2.14 6.14 17.09
CA VAL A 57 -2.77 7.31 17.71
C VAL A 57 -3.87 6.89 18.71
N TYR A 58 -4.68 5.89 18.35
CA TYR A 58 -5.73 5.36 19.21
C TYR A 58 -5.19 4.79 20.53
N PHE A 59 -4.21 3.88 20.45
CA PHE A 59 -3.65 3.24 21.63
C PHE A 59 -2.79 4.18 22.47
N SER A 60 -2.08 5.12 21.83
CA SER A 60 -1.36 6.19 22.52
C SER A 60 -2.32 7.08 23.32
N SER A 61 -3.47 7.45 22.75
CA SER A 61 -4.48 8.27 23.46
C SER A 61 -5.25 7.52 24.55
N THR A 62 -5.21 6.18 24.57
CA THR A 62 -5.91 5.33 25.55
C THR A 62 -5.00 4.86 26.69
N GLY A 63 -3.72 5.25 26.65
CA GLY A 63 -2.74 4.93 27.70
C GLY A 63 -2.24 3.48 27.68
N GLN A 64 -2.57 2.71 26.63
CA GLN A 64 -2.19 1.30 26.48
C GLN A 64 -0.80 1.12 25.84
N GLY A 65 -0.14 2.22 25.45
CA GLY A 65 1.16 2.20 24.76
C GLY A 65 1.03 1.74 23.30
N ILE A 66 2.16 1.66 22.58
CA ILE A 66 2.18 1.11 21.22
C ILE A 66 2.34 -0.41 21.34
N GLY A 67 1.40 -1.18 20.80
CA GLY A 67 1.52 -2.62 20.76
C GLY A 67 2.66 -3.07 19.86
N ILE A 68 3.33 -4.16 20.24
CA ILE A 68 4.38 -4.80 19.42
C ILE A 68 3.81 -5.20 18.06
N SER A 69 2.54 -5.58 18.00
CA SER A 69 1.84 -5.99 16.78
C SER A 69 1.77 -4.88 15.73
N GLU A 70 1.46 -3.63 16.09
CA GLU A 70 1.40 -2.52 15.13
C GLU A 70 2.75 -2.26 14.47
N ILE A 71 3.82 -2.26 15.28
CA ILE A 71 5.18 -2.06 14.79
C ILE A 71 5.56 -3.22 13.87
N LEU A 72 5.30 -4.46 14.31
CA LEU A 72 5.66 -5.65 13.55
C LEU A 72 4.92 -5.73 12.22
N ILE A 73 3.61 -5.45 12.19
CA ILE A 73 2.81 -5.43 10.97
C ILE A 73 3.30 -4.32 10.03
N THR A 74 3.57 -3.12 10.56
CA THR A 74 4.06 -1.99 9.76
C THR A 74 5.40 -2.33 9.11
N VAL A 75 6.39 -2.77 9.91
CA VAL A 75 7.72 -3.13 9.41
C VAL A 75 7.63 -4.28 8.40
N PHE A 76 6.86 -5.32 8.72
CA PHE A 76 6.71 -6.47 7.84
C PHE A 76 6.11 -6.08 6.50
N LEU A 77 5.02 -5.30 6.47
CA LEU A 77 4.38 -4.87 5.23
C LEU A 77 5.25 -3.90 4.43
N PHE A 78 5.91 -2.95 5.08
CA PHE A 78 6.80 -1.99 4.41
C PHE A 78 8.03 -2.65 3.80
N LEU A 79 8.53 -3.75 4.37
CA LEU A 79 9.63 -4.52 3.79
C LEU A 79 9.14 -5.46 2.68
N THR A 80 8.07 -6.21 2.95
CA THR A 80 7.60 -7.26 2.03
C THR A 80 6.95 -6.69 0.78
N ALA A 81 6.14 -5.63 0.89
CA ALA A 81 5.44 -5.06 -0.27
C ALA A 81 6.37 -4.62 -1.41
N PRO A 82 7.44 -3.81 -1.20
CA PRO A 82 8.33 -3.40 -2.28
C PRO A 82 9.18 -4.57 -2.81
N VAL A 83 9.59 -5.50 -1.93
CA VAL A 83 10.35 -6.69 -2.34
C VAL A 83 9.49 -7.58 -3.26
N SER A 84 8.26 -7.87 -2.85
CA SER A 84 7.31 -8.65 -3.66
C SER A 84 7.02 -7.97 -4.99
N ALA A 85 6.80 -6.65 -5.00
CA ALA A 85 6.56 -5.90 -6.23
C ALA A 85 7.77 -5.96 -7.18
N ASN A 86 8.98 -5.77 -6.66
CA ASN A 86 10.21 -5.88 -7.45
C ASN A 86 10.41 -7.29 -8.03
N MET A 87 10.17 -8.34 -7.24
CA MET A 87 10.26 -9.72 -7.71
C MET A 87 9.21 -10.03 -8.78
N LEU A 88 7.96 -9.59 -8.60
CA LEU A 88 6.89 -9.71 -9.59
C LEU A 88 7.24 -9.01 -10.90
N ALA A 89 7.76 -7.78 -10.83
CA ALA A 89 8.19 -7.04 -12.01
C ALA A 89 9.33 -7.76 -12.75
N LYS A 90 10.35 -8.24 -12.04
CA LYS A 90 11.46 -9.01 -12.63
C LYS A 90 10.98 -10.30 -13.28
N ALA A 91 10.13 -11.06 -12.61
CA ALA A 91 9.56 -12.29 -13.16
C ALA A 91 8.75 -12.00 -14.44
N ALA A 92 7.93 -10.95 -14.45
CA ALA A 92 7.15 -10.55 -15.62
C ALA A 92 8.02 -10.12 -16.81
N MET A 93 9.14 -9.42 -16.54
CA MET A 93 10.13 -9.10 -17.58
C MET A 93 10.79 -10.36 -18.13
N HIS A 94 11.18 -11.30 -17.26
CA HIS A 94 11.87 -12.53 -17.65
C HIS A 94 11.01 -13.45 -18.53
N ILE A 95 9.71 -13.55 -18.25
CA ILE A 95 8.78 -14.35 -19.07
C ILE A 95 8.20 -13.58 -20.27
N GLY A 96 8.63 -12.32 -20.49
CA GLY A 96 8.20 -11.52 -21.63
C GLY A 96 6.72 -11.14 -21.63
N VAL A 97 6.15 -10.78 -20.47
CA VAL A 97 4.76 -10.31 -20.39
C VAL A 97 4.56 -9.10 -21.30
N LYS A 98 3.64 -9.22 -22.26
CA LYS A 98 3.31 -8.14 -23.19
C LYS A 98 2.69 -6.96 -22.45
N THR A 99 3.16 -5.76 -22.76
CA THR A 99 2.51 -4.50 -22.41
C THR A 99 1.44 -4.16 -23.44
N MET A 100 0.51 -3.27 -23.08
CA MET A 100 -0.45 -2.73 -24.03
C MET A 100 0.23 -1.73 -24.97
N ASP A 101 -0.27 -1.59 -26.20
CA ASP A 101 0.36 -0.78 -27.25
C ASP A 101 0.47 0.72 -26.88
N ASN A 102 -0.42 1.19 -25.99
CA ASN A 102 -0.44 2.56 -25.49
C ASN A 102 0.40 2.77 -24.23
N THR A 103 0.97 1.71 -23.64
CA THR A 103 1.82 1.82 -22.44
C THR A 103 3.17 2.38 -22.84
N ARG A 104 3.53 3.54 -22.26
CA ARG A 104 4.82 4.20 -22.53
C ARG A 104 5.91 3.61 -21.63
N GLY A 105 7.06 3.31 -22.24
CA GLY A 105 8.20 2.68 -21.57
C GLY A 105 8.40 1.25 -22.04
N LYS A 106 9.67 0.81 -22.10
CA LYS A 106 10.02 -0.58 -22.40
C LYS A 106 10.69 -1.17 -21.17
N PRO A 107 10.42 -2.44 -20.85
CA PRO A 107 11.28 -3.20 -19.95
C PRO A 107 12.74 -3.06 -20.37
N TRP A 108 13.65 -2.96 -19.40
CA TRP A 108 15.08 -3.06 -19.69
C TRP A 108 15.37 -4.46 -20.24
N ASP A 109 16.20 -4.55 -21.27
CA ASP A 109 16.69 -5.82 -21.80
C ASP A 109 17.62 -6.45 -20.76
N GLN A 110 17.12 -7.46 -20.03
CA GLN A 110 17.89 -8.16 -19.00
C GLN A 110 19.04 -8.98 -19.58
#